data_AF-A0A8T4EJ22-F1
#
_entry.id   AF-A0A8T4EJ22-F1
#
_cell.length_a   1.000
_cell.length_b   1.000
_cell.length_c   1.000
_cell.angle_alpha   90.00
_cell.angle_beta   90.00
_cell.angle_gamma   90.00
#
_symmetry.space_group_name_H-M   'P 1'
#
loop_
_entity.id
_entity.type
_entity.pdbx_description
1 polymer ?
#
loop_
_entity_poly.entity_id
_entity_poly.type
_entity_poly.pdbx_seq_one_letter_code
_entity_poly.pdbx_strand_id
1 'polypeptide(L)' 'MQITTIKLQKRTKRLLDTFKTKDESYNTAINKLVLQVKHQNMEKKLKEAYQNRAKYLGEFEDWENASNEVPNE' A
#
# COMPACT_ATOMS: atom_id res chain seq x y z
N MET A 1 23.77 7.09 3.39
CA MET A 1 22.56 6.65 4.09
C MET A 1 22.32 7.60 5.26
N GLN A 2 21.23 8.38 5.28
CA GLN A 2 20.92 9.27 6.40
C GLN A 2 20.41 8.46 7.60
N ILE A 3 20.98 8.70 8.78
CA ILE A 3 20.57 8.07 10.03
C ILE A 3 19.81 9.09 10.86
N THR A 4 18.59 8.75 11.25
CA THR A 4 17.72 9.63 12.04
C THR A 4 17.38 8.93 13.35
N THR A 5 17.52 9.65 14.46
CA THR A 5 17.18 9.12 15.79
C THR A 5 15.75 9.49 16.15
N ILE A 6 14.94 8.50 16.51
CA ILE A 6 13.54 8.69 16.89
C ILE A 6 13.37 8.32 18.37
N LYS A 7 12.80 9.23 19.16
CA LYS A 7 12.41 8.94 20.54
C LYS A 7 11.07 8.20 20.52
N LEU A 8 11.06 6.98 21.04
CA LEU A 8 9.86 6.16 21.19
C LEU A 8 9.43 6.10 22.66
N GLN A 9 8.12 6.09 22.88
CA GLN A 9 7.58 5.78 24.21
C GLN A 9 7.93 4.33 24.59
N LYS A 10 8.14 4.07 25.88
CA LYS A 10 8.54 2.74 26.40
C LYS A 10 7.55 1.64 25.99
N ARG A 11 6.25 1.94 25.97
CA ARG A 11 5.21 1.02 25.50
C ARG A 11 5.38 0.69 24.02
N THR A 12 5.60 1.70 23.18
CA THR A 12 5.78 1.53 21.74
C THR A 12 7.04 0.71 21.42
N LYS A 13 8.14 0.95 22.16
CA LYS A 13 9.34 0.11 22.03
C LYS A 13 9.05 -1.35 22.36
N ARG A 14 8.34 -1.64 23.46
CA ARG A 14 7.99 -3.02 23.84
C ARG A 14 7.15 -3.72 22.76
N LEU A 15 6.20 -3.00 22.16
CA LEU A 15 5.41 -3.55 21.05
C LEU A 15 6.27 -3.81 19.81
N LEU A 16 7.20 -2.90 19.50
CA LEU A 16 8.16 -3.10 18.44
C LEU A 16 9.08 -4.30 18.71
N ASP A 17 9.50 -4.50 19.97
CA ASP A 17 10.28 -5.66 20.40
C ASP A 17 9.52 -6.97 20.19
N THR A 18 8.19 -7.00 20.42
CA THR A 18 7.36 -8.18 20.16
C THR A 18 7.11 -8.43 18.66
N PHE A 19 7.09 -7.38 17.86
CA PHE A 19 6.87 -7.47 16.41
C PHE A 19 8.12 -7.92 15.67
N LYS A 20 9.29 -7.50 16.16
CA LYS A 20 10.60 -7.80 15.59
C LYS A 20 10.93 -9.29 15.78
N THR A 21 11.40 -9.95 14.72
CA THR A 21 11.97 -11.30 14.85
C THR A 21 13.34 -11.27 15.52
N LYS A 22 13.76 -12.37 16.16
CA LYS A 22 14.91 -12.41 17.08
C LYS A 22 16.19 -11.83 16.45
N ASP A 23 16.46 -12.19 15.19
CA ASP A 23 17.67 -11.82 14.44
C ASP A 23 17.52 -10.60 13.51
N GLU A 24 16.36 -9.95 13.52
CA GLU A 24 16.10 -8.80 12.67
C GLU A 24 16.73 -7.52 13.24
N SER A 25 16.79 -6.43 12.48
CA SER A 25 17.16 -5.10 12.99
C SER A 25 15.92 -4.23 13.18
N TYR A 26 15.97 -3.26 14.11
CA TYR A 26 14.84 -2.33 14.30
C TYR A 26 14.47 -1.58 13.02
N ASN A 27 15.45 -1.18 12.20
CA ASN A 27 15.19 -0.55 10.91
C ASN A 27 14.39 -1.44 9.97
N THR A 28 14.69 -2.74 9.93
CA THR A 28 13.97 -3.70 9.09
C THR A 28 12.52 -3.86 9.55
N ALA A 29 12.32 -4.03 10.87
CA ALA A 29 10.99 -4.12 11.46
C ALA A 29 10.15 -2.83 11.23
N ILE A 30 10.77 -1.66 11.41
CA ILE A 30 10.12 -0.36 11.15
C ILE A 30 9.76 -0.23 9.67
N ASN A 31 10.67 -0.58 8.75
CA ASN A 31 10.40 -0.50 7.32
C ASN A 31 9.24 -1.40 6.90
N LYS A 32 9.13 -2.62 7.46
CA LYS A 32 7.99 -3.51 7.22
C LYS A 32 6.67 -2.86 7.67
N LEU A 33 6.63 -2.28 8.87
CA LEU A 33 5.45 -1.58 9.37
C LEU A 33 5.06 -0.39 8.48
N VAL A 34 6.04 0.41 8.07
CA VAL A 34 5.82 1.55 7.17
C VAL A 34 5.28 1.08 5.82
N LEU A 35 5.83 0.00 5.25
CA LEU A 35 5.35 -0.57 3.99
C LEU A 35 3.92 -1.09 4.11
N GLN A 36 3.59 -1.78 5.21
CA GLN A 36 2.25 -2.29 5.45
C GLN A 36 1.21 -1.15 5.52
N VAL A 37 1.50 -0.08 6.25
CA VAL A 37 0.64 1.11 6.32
C VAL A 37 0.54 1.80 4.95
N LYS A 38 1.66 1.90 4.21
CA LYS A 38 1.63 2.44 2.84
C LYS A 38 0.75 1.62 1.92
N HIS A 39 0.84 0.29 1.96
CA HIS A 39 0.00 -0.60 1.16
C HIS A 39 -1.49 -0.47 1.50
N GLN A 40 -1.85 -0.44 2.78
CA GLN A 40 -3.24 -0.23 3.20
C GLN A 40 -3.80 1.10 2.69
N ASN A 41 -3.01 2.16 2.77
CA ASN A 41 -3.39 3.47 2.24
C ASN A 41 -3.46 3.48 0.70
N MET A 42 -2.58 2.72 0.02
CA MET A 42 -2.64 2.56 -1.43
C MET A 42 -3.89 1.81 -1.87
N GLU A 43 -4.28 0.74 -1.18
CA GLU A 43 -5.50 -0.01 -1.49
C GLU A 43 -6.73 0.89 -1.35
N LYS A 44 -6.80 1.67 -0.26
CA LYS A 44 -7.86 2.66 -0.06
C LYS A 44 -7.90 3.69 -1.19
N LYS A 45 -6.75 4.27 -1.53
CA LYS A 45 -6.64 5.25 -2.62
C LYS A 45 -7.00 4.66 -3.98
N LEU A 46 -6.65 3.40 -4.23
CA LEU A 46 -6.98 2.71 -5.46
C LEU A 46 -8.50 2.48 -5.57
N LYS A 47 -9.14 2.03 -4.49
CA LYS A 47 -10.59 1.89 -4.40
C LYS A 47 -11.30 3.22 -4.64
N GLU A 48 -10.84 4.29 -3.98
CA GLU A 48 -11.37 5.64 -4.17
C GLU A 48 -11.17 6.14 -5.61
N ALA A 49 -10.00 5.91 -6.22
CA ALA A 49 -9.72 6.30 -7.59
C ALA A 49 -10.64 5.57 -8.59
N TYR A 50 -10.84 4.26 -8.44
CA TYR A 50 -11.75 3.49 -9.29
C TYR A 50 -13.22 3.90 -9.10
N GLN A 51 -13.66 4.14 -7.86
CA GLN A 51 -15.02 4.65 -7.60
C GLN A 51 -15.26 6.02 -8.22
N ASN A 52 -14.26 6.90 -8.14
CA ASN A 52 -14.33 8.21 -8.78
C ASN A 52 -14.28 8.10 -10.31
N ARG A 53 -13.49 7.17 -10.86
CA ARG A 53 -13.42 6.94 -12.30
C ARG A 53 -14.69 6.31 -12.85
N ALA A 54 -15.36 5.44 -12.10
CA ALA A 54 -16.65 4.86 -12.46
C ALA A 54 -17.78 5.91 -12.58
N LYS A 55 -17.62 7.11 -12.01
CA LYS A 55 -18.53 8.24 -12.30
C LYS A 55 -18.35 8.81 -13.71
N TYR A 56 -17.21 8.55 -14.34
CA TYR A 56 -16.90 8.90 -15.73
C TYR A 56 -17.14 7.66 -16.61
N LEU A 57 -18.41 7.24 -16.71
CA LEU A 57 -18.87 6.06 -17.45
C LEU A 57 -18.41 6.02 -18.93
N GLY A 58 -18.23 7.18 -19.55
CA GLY A 58 -17.88 7.28 -20.98
C GLY A 58 -16.48 6.74 -21.33
N GLU A 59 -15.51 6.76 -20.40
CA GLU A 59 -14.21 6.14 -20.69
C GLU A 59 -14.33 4.61 -20.70
N PHE A 60 -15.14 3.99 -19.82
CA PHE A 60 -15.22 2.53 -19.72
C PHE A 60 -15.86 1.87 -20.94
N GLU A 61 -16.82 2.51 -21.59
CA GLU A 61 -17.44 1.99 -22.82
C GLU A 61 -16.42 1.84 -23.96
N ASP A 62 -15.49 2.79 -24.11
CA ASP A 62 -14.45 2.72 -25.14
C ASP A 62 -13.45 1.57 -24.89
N TRP A 63 -13.11 1.30 -23.62
CA TRP A 63 -12.24 0.16 -23.25
C TRP A 63 -12.97 -1.18 -23.37
N GLU A 64 -14.27 -1.23 -23.05
CA GLU A 64 -15.10 -2.43 -23.20
C GLU A 64 -15.30 -2.78 -24.68
N ASN A 65 -15.53 -1.79 -25.54
CA ASN A 65 -15.59 -1.97 -26.99
C ASN A 65 -14.24 -2.46 -27.56
N ALA A 66 -13.12 -1.87 -27.16
CA ALA A 66 -11.79 -2.31 -27.59
C ALA A 66 -11.43 -3.73 -27.10
N SER A 67 -11.95 -4.15 -25.94
CA SER A 67 -11.78 -5.51 -25.43
C SER A 67 -12.65 -6.54 -26.16
N ASN A 68 -13.79 -6.12 -26.73
CA ASN A 68 -14.69 -6.98 -27.49
C ASN A 68 -14.30 -7.09 -28.98
N GLU A 69 -13.43 -6.20 -29.47
CA GLU A 69 -12.84 -6.26 -30.81
C GLU A 69 -11.65 -7.24 -30.93
N VAL A 70 -11.28 -7.96 -29.87
CA VAL A 70 -10.28 -9.03 -29.98
C VAL A 70 -10.83 -10.12 -30.91
N PRO A 71 -10.22 -10.36 -32.07
CA PRO A 71 -10.78 -11.23 -33.08
C PRO A 71 -10.81 -12.67 -32.55
N ASN A 72 -12.01 -13.20 -32.34
CA ASN A 72 -12.20 -14.64 -32.40
C ASN A 72 -11.85 -15.06 -33.83
N GLU A 73 -10.84 -15.91 -33.97
CA GLU A 73 -10.42 -16.53 -35.24
C GLU A 73 -11.60 -17.06 -36.08
#